data_AF-X1Q1F2-F1
#
_entry.id   AF-X1Q1F2-F1
#
_cell.length_a   1.000
_cell.length_b   1.000
_cell.length_c   1.000
_cell.angle_alpha   90.00
_cell.angle_beta   90.00
_cell.angle_gamma   90.00
#
_symmetry.space_group_name_H-M   'P 1'
#
loop_
_entity.id
_entity.type
_entity.pdbx_description
1 polymer ?
#
loop_
_entity_poly.entity_id
_entity_poly.type
_entity_poly.pdbx_seq_one_letter_code
_entity_poly.pdbx_strand_id
1 'polypeptide(L)'
;MNAPERILKTIEHEEPDRVPAFESAFTNNTIIKHYDMNLSGGRGYKNIYKFFSKVGIDLVLSYVSLFPRKMFRGGFIDEYGRVMKYEYAEDKTMILAYHGGHFKSFEDYESWEQPDPNLKSRMDQFLSGRSIQKEMDDAIFSIPSTGALME
;
A
#
# COMPACT_ATOMS: atom_id res chain seq x y z
N MET A 1 18.62 -15.42 7.28
CA MET A 1 17.25 -15.27 7.79
C MET A 1 16.35 -14.86 6.64
N ASN A 2 15.11 -15.36 6.55
CA ASN A 2 14.16 -14.82 5.57
C ASN A 2 13.57 -13.48 6.06
N ALA A 3 12.81 -12.78 5.22
CA ALA A 3 12.29 -11.46 5.59
C ALA A 3 11.29 -11.52 6.77
N PRO A 4 10.33 -12.47 6.83
CA PRO A 4 9.45 -12.60 7.99
C PRO A 4 10.19 -12.83 9.31
N GLU A 5 11.14 -13.76 9.37
CA GLU A 5 11.96 -14.02 10.55
C GLU A 5 12.72 -12.76 10.99
N ARG A 6 13.32 -12.03 10.03
CA ARG A 6 14.06 -10.79 10.29
C ARG A 6 13.19 -9.72 10.93
N ILE A 7 12.00 -9.51 10.35
CA ILE A 7 11.05 -8.50 10.83
C ILE A 7 10.53 -8.88 12.22
N LEU A 8 10.09 -10.13 12.40
CA LEU A 8 9.51 -10.58 13.68
C LEU A 8 10.54 -10.50 14.81
N LYS A 9 11.78 -10.96 14.58
CA LYS A 9 12.86 -10.78 15.57
C LYS A 9 13.09 -9.32 15.95
N THR A 10 13.10 -8.44 14.95
CA THR A 10 13.29 -7.00 15.19
C THR A 10 12.16 -6.42 16.04
N ILE A 11 10.90 -6.82 15.78
CA ILE A 11 9.73 -6.38 16.57
C ILE A 11 9.80 -6.89 18.01
N GLU A 12 10.25 -8.13 18.21
CA GLU A 12 10.44 -8.73 19.53
C GLU A 12 11.72 -8.28 20.25
N HIS A 13 12.40 -7.24 19.72
CA HIS A 13 13.66 -6.72 20.26
C HIS A 13 14.81 -7.76 20.33
N GLU A 14 14.77 -8.79 19.49
CA GLU A 14 15.86 -9.74 19.28
C GLU A 14 16.81 -9.27 18.17
N GLU A 15 18.05 -9.79 18.14
CA GLU A 15 19.03 -9.46 17.11
C GLU A 15 18.71 -10.17 15.77
N PRO A 16 18.43 -9.42 14.68
CA PRO A 16 18.26 -9.97 13.35
C PRO A 16 19.62 -10.17 12.63
N ASP A 17 19.63 -10.84 11.48
CA ASP A 17 20.85 -10.97 10.66
C ASP A 17 21.29 -9.66 9.98
N ARG A 18 20.38 -8.69 9.84
CA ARG A 18 20.61 -7.28 9.49
C ARG A 18 19.40 -6.43 9.87
N VAL A 19 19.58 -5.11 9.90
CA VAL A 19 18.44 -4.18 10.05
C VAL A 19 17.46 -4.38 8.89
N PRO A 20 16.17 -4.67 9.16
CA PRO A 20 15.17 -4.76 8.10
C PRO A 20 14.90 -3.39 7.48
N ALA A 21 14.69 -3.37 6.17
CA ALA A 21 14.36 -2.16 5.43
C ALA A 21 12.87 -2.12 5.08
N PHE A 22 12.27 -0.95 5.19
CA PHE A 22 10.86 -0.70 4.90
C PHE A 22 10.68 0.61 4.15
N GLU A 23 9.78 0.58 3.17
CA GLU A 23 9.23 1.76 2.51
C GLU A 23 7.73 1.53 2.33
N SER A 24 6.94 2.56 2.61
CA SER A 24 5.49 2.54 2.51
C SER A 24 5.01 2.43 1.06
N ALA A 25 5.64 3.17 0.14
CA ALA A 25 5.29 3.16 -1.27
C ALA A 25 6.46 3.61 -2.15
N PHE A 26 6.62 2.95 -3.30
CA PHE A 26 7.46 3.45 -4.39
C PHE A 26 6.58 3.89 -5.55
N THR A 27 6.55 5.19 -5.82
CA THR A 27 5.79 5.78 -6.94
C THR A 27 6.69 6.35 -8.02
N ASN A 28 7.98 6.57 -7.72
CA ASN A 28 8.92 7.24 -8.63
C ASN A 28 9.27 6.38 -9.85
N ASN A 29 8.82 6.83 -11.03
CA ASN A 29 9.03 6.14 -12.30
C ASN A 29 10.51 6.03 -12.67
N THR A 30 11.33 7.02 -12.33
CA THR A 30 12.76 7.02 -12.64
C THR A 30 13.50 5.91 -11.88
N ILE A 31 13.20 5.72 -10.59
CA ILE A 31 13.75 4.61 -9.78
C ILE A 31 13.26 3.27 -10.34
N ILE A 32 11.96 3.13 -10.61
CA ILE A 32 11.39 1.87 -11.14
C ILE A 32 12.07 1.47 -12.46
N LYS A 33 12.29 2.44 -13.36
CA LYS A 33 13.00 2.23 -14.64
C LYS A 33 14.46 1.86 -14.44
N HIS A 34 15.16 2.44 -13.47
CA HIS A 34 16.55 2.08 -13.16
C HIS A 34 16.70 0.59 -12.85
N TYR A 35 15.68 -0.04 -12.27
CA TYR A 35 15.66 -1.46 -11.98
C TYR A 35 15.04 -2.33 -13.10
N ASP A 36 14.80 -1.78 -14.29
CA ASP A 36 14.18 -2.48 -15.43
C ASP A 36 12.83 -3.14 -15.10
N MET A 37 12.07 -2.53 -14.19
CA MET A 37 10.78 -3.04 -13.74
C MET A 37 9.63 -2.29 -14.41
N ASN A 38 8.51 -2.98 -14.61
CA ASN A 38 7.24 -2.37 -15.01
C ASN A 38 6.16 -2.75 -14.01
N LEU A 39 5.68 -1.76 -13.24
CA LEU A 39 4.66 -1.94 -12.20
C LEU A 39 3.23 -1.70 -12.71
N SER A 40 3.05 -1.40 -14.01
CA SER A 40 1.73 -1.16 -14.60
C SER A 40 0.99 -2.45 -15.01
N GLY A 41 -0.35 -2.40 -15.03
CA GLY A 41 -1.23 -3.48 -15.52
C GLY A 41 -1.52 -4.60 -14.50
N GLY A 42 -2.25 -5.65 -14.92
CA GLY A 42 -2.72 -6.72 -14.03
C GLY A 42 -1.62 -7.59 -13.38
N ARG A 43 -0.38 -7.52 -13.87
CA ARG A 43 0.81 -8.12 -13.22
C ARG A 43 1.50 -7.17 -12.23
N GLY A 44 1.01 -5.93 -12.11
CA GLY A 44 1.59 -4.87 -11.29
C GLY A 44 1.74 -5.26 -9.83
N TYR A 45 0.75 -5.95 -9.26
CA TYR A 45 0.79 -6.32 -7.85
C TYR A 45 1.95 -7.26 -7.50
N LYS A 46 2.14 -8.37 -8.23
CA LYS A 46 3.31 -9.24 -8.04
C LYS A 46 4.63 -8.54 -8.38
N ASN A 47 4.63 -7.66 -9.38
CA ASN A 47 5.83 -6.93 -9.75
C ASN A 47 6.27 -5.93 -8.67
N ILE A 48 5.35 -5.39 -7.87
CA ILE A 48 5.69 -4.57 -6.68
C ILE A 48 6.53 -5.39 -5.71
N TYR A 49 6.10 -6.62 -5.36
CA TYR A 49 6.85 -7.48 -4.44
C TYR A 49 8.24 -7.82 -4.97
N LYS A 50 8.34 -8.14 -6.26
CA LYS A 50 9.62 -8.38 -6.94
C LYS A 50 10.52 -7.15 -6.93
N PHE A 51 9.96 -5.97 -7.18
CA PHE A 51 10.72 -4.73 -7.18
C PHE A 51 11.24 -4.41 -5.77
N PHE A 52 10.39 -4.49 -4.75
CA PHE A 52 10.79 -4.27 -3.35
C PHE A 52 11.90 -5.24 -2.94
N SER A 53 11.78 -6.52 -3.27
CA SER A 53 12.85 -7.50 -3.03
C SER A 53 14.15 -7.13 -3.77
N LYS A 54 14.06 -6.69 -5.04
CA LYS A 54 15.22 -6.28 -5.85
C LYS A 54 15.93 -5.03 -5.29
N VAL A 55 15.19 -4.11 -4.67
CA VAL A 55 15.77 -2.91 -4.04
C VAL A 55 16.19 -3.13 -2.59
N GLY A 56 16.06 -4.35 -2.05
CA GLY A 56 16.50 -4.71 -0.70
C GLY A 56 15.50 -4.40 0.41
N ILE A 57 14.23 -4.18 0.08
CA ILE A 57 13.16 -3.95 1.05
C ILE A 57 12.58 -5.29 1.52
N ASP A 58 12.42 -5.43 2.84
CA ASP A 58 12.01 -6.67 3.50
C ASP A 58 10.49 -6.78 3.69
N LEU A 59 9.77 -5.67 3.51
CA LEU A 59 8.38 -5.54 3.89
C LEU A 59 7.56 -4.83 2.81
N VAL A 60 6.43 -5.43 2.42
CA VAL A 60 5.39 -4.81 1.59
C VAL A 60 4.09 -4.75 2.36
N LEU A 61 3.43 -3.60 2.25
CA LEU A 61 2.09 -3.38 2.79
C LEU A 61 1.02 -3.92 1.83
N SER A 62 0.14 -4.78 2.34
CA SER A 62 -1.15 -5.07 1.69
C SER A 62 -2.16 -4.01 2.11
N TYR A 63 -2.66 -3.24 1.14
CA TYR A 63 -3.66 -2.20 1.38
C TYR A 63 -5.03 -2.83 1.67
N VAL A 64 -5.44 -2.79 2.94
CA VAL A 64 -6.74 -3.34 3.39
C VAL A 64 -7.74 -2.25 3.75
N SER A 65 -7.47 -1.01 3.36
CA SER A 65 -8.33 0.16 3.59
C SER A 65 -8.06 1.25 2.55
N LEU A 66 -8.73 2.40 2.71
CA LEU A 66 -8.64 3.57 1.82
C LEU A 66 -9.25 3.30 0.44
N PHE A 67 -10.26 2.43 0.39
CA PHE A 67 -10.90 2.07 -0.86
C PHE A 67 -11.68 3.25 -1.45
N PRO A 68 -11.58 3.51 -2.77
CA PRO A 68 -12.40 4.51 -3.43
C PRO A 68 -13.88 4.21 -3.26
N ARG A 69 -14.67 5.21 -2.87
CA ARG A 69 -16.14 5.12 -2.80
C ARG A 69 -16.84 5.96 -3.83
N LYS A 70 -16.37 7.19 -4.05
CA LYS A 70 -16.96 8.10 -5.03
C LYS A 70 -15.91 8.59 -6.00
N MET A 71 -15.97 8.12 -7.24
CA MET A 71 -15.09 8.58 -8.32
C MET A 71 -15.55 9.94 -8.84
N PHE A 72 -14.60 10.78 -9.25
CA PHE A 72 -14.85 12.01 -9.99
C PHE A 72 -13.74 12.26 -11.01
N ARG A 73 -13.91 13.27 -11.88
CA ARG A 73 -12.89 13.57 -12.89
C ARG A 73 -11.57 13.97 -12.21
N GLY A 74 -10.56 13.12 -12.36
CA GLY A 74 -9.22 13.37 -11.83
C GLY A 74 -9.02 12.94 -10.37
N GLY A 75 -9.91 12.15 -9.78
CA GLY A 75 -9.73 11.70 -8.40
C GLY A 75 -10.87 10.84 -7.85
N PHE A 76 -10.85 10.65 -6.53
CA PHE A 76 -11.90 9.94 -5.81
C PHE A 76 -12.01 10.42 -4.36
N ILE A 77 -13.15 10.14 -3.75
CA ILE A 77 -13.36 10.21 -2.31
C ILE A 77 -13.29 8.78 -1.79
N ASP A 78 -12.44 8.54 -0.81
CA ASP A 78 -12.29 7.21 -0.23
C ASP A 78 -13.31 6.90 0.87
N GLU A 79 -13.20 5.70 1.45
CA GLU A 79 -14.13 5.21 2.45
C GLU A 79 -14.16 6.00 3.76
N TYR A 80 -13.16 6.85 3.99
CA TYR A 80 -13.07 7.75 5.13
C TYR A 80 -13.35 9.21 4.75
N GLY A 81 -13.84 9.47 3.54
CA GLY A 81 -14.18 10.81 3.08
C GLY A 81 -12.98 11.65 2.65
N ARG A 82 -11.78 11.09 2.48
CA ARG A 82 -10.62 11.84 2.01
C ARG A 82 -10.75 12.09 0.52
N VAL A 83 -10.59 13.34 0.10
CA VAL A 83 -10.60 13.72 -1.31
C VAL A 83 -9.19 13.56 -1.86
N MET A 84 -8.99 12.54 -2.70
CA MET A 84 -7.72 12.26 -3.36
C MET A 84 -7.79 12.67 -4.83
N LYS A 85 -6.73 13.30 -5.36
CA LYS A 85 -6.60 13.64 -6.78
C LYS A 85 -5.37 13.01 -7.41
N TYR A 86 -5.49 12.67 -8.69
CA TYR A 86 -4.37 12.23 -9.51
C TYR A 86 -3.63 13.44 -10.06
N GLU A 87 -2.39 13.58 -9.65
CA GLU A 87 -1.44 14.57 -10.15
C GLU A 87 -0.25 13.86 -10.78
N TYR A 88 0.54 14.58 -11.57
CA TYR A 88 1.68 14.01 -12.29
C TYR A 88 2.89 14.92 -12.18
N ALA A 89 4.03 14.33 -11.80
CA ALA A 89 5.33 14.99 -11.92
C ALA A 89 5.76 15.10 -13.39
N GLU A 90 6.83 15.87 -13.66
CA GLU A 90 7.38 16.05 -15.01
C GLU A 90 7.73 14.73 -15.70
N ASP A 91 8.26 13.75 -14.95
CA ASP A 91 8.60 12.42 -15.46
C ASP A 91 7.38 11.47 -15.59
N LYS A 92 6.17 12.04 -15.44
CA LYS A 92 4.88 11.35 -15.46
C LYS A 92 4.66 10.40 -14.28
N THR A 93 5.44 10.50 -13.21
CA THR A 93 5.14 9.81 -11.94
C THR A 93 3.77 10.25 -11.46
N MET A 94 2.85 9.31 -11.25
CA MET A 94 1.53 9.59 -10.69
C MET A 94 1.67 9.83 -9.18
N ILE A 95 1.14 10.96 -8.74
CA ILE A 95 1.04 11.35 -7.34
C ILE A 95 -0.42 11.28 -6.96
N LEU A 96 -0.72 10.54 -5.89
CA LEU A 96 -2.05 10.56 -5.28
C LEU A 96 -2.07 11.63 -4.20
N ALA A 97 -2.46 12.84 -4.58
CA ALA A 97 -2.43 14.02 -3.71
C ALA A 97 -3.70 14.10 -2.85
N TYR A 98 -3.54 14.50 -1.59
CA TYR A 98 -4.66 14.78 -0.68
C TYR A 98 -5.16 16.22 -0.86
N HIS A 99 -6.48 16.40 -0.95
CA HIS A 99 -7.15 17.67 -1.24
C HIS A 99 -8.24 18.05 -0.21
N GLY A 100 -8.13 17.54 1.01
CA GLY A 100 -9.07 17.84 2.09
C GLY A 100 -10.16 16.79 2.28
N GLY A 101 -11.03 17.04 3.27
CA GLY A 101 -12.15 16.17 3.63
C GLY A 101 -13.44 16.47 2.87
N HIS A 102 -14.21 15.42 2.61
CA HIS A 102 -15.54 15.48 2.01
C HIS A 102 -16.57 16.09 2.97
N PHE A 103 -16.51 15.71 4.25
CA PHE A 103 -17.48 16.08 5.26
C PHE A 103 -17.38 17.57 5.62
N LYS A 104 -18.51 18.24 5.84
CA LYS A 104 -18.58 19.65 6.26
C LYS A 104 -19.17 19.84 7.65
N SER A 105 -19.76 18.78 8.19
CA SER A 105 -20.36 18.72 9.52
C SER A 105 -20.21 17.30 10.09
N PHE A 106 -20.53 17.15 11.37
CA PHE A 106 -20.57 15.84 12.01
C PHE A 106 -21.75 15.01 11.46
N GLU A 107 -22.87 15.66 11.17
CA GLU A 107 -24.05 15.06 10.58
C GLU A 107 -23.76 14.49 9.18
N ASP A 108 -22.95 15.19 8.37
CA ASP A 108 -22.50 14.65 7.07
C ASP A 108 -21.69 13.36 7.25
N TYR A 109 -20.80 13.35 8.24
CA TYR A 109 -19.98 12.17 8.57
C TYR A 109 -20.84 11.00 9.04
N GLU A 110 -21.81 11.24 9.93
CA GLU A 110 -22.72 10.18 10.41
C GLU A 110 -23.63 9.65 9.29
N SER A 111 -24.01 10.49 8.33
CA SER A 111 -24.78 10.09 7.15
C SER A 111 -23.98 9.25 6.16
N TRP A 112 -22.65 9.28 6.24
CA TRP A 112 -21.76 8.49 5.39
C TRP A 112 -21.80 7.03 5.80
N GLU A 113 -21.94 6.14 4.82
CA GLU A 113 -21.89 4.69 5.08
C GLU A 113 -20.55 4.35 5.76
N GLN A 114 -20.60 3.72 6.93
CA GLN A 114 -19.38 3.41 7.67
C GLN A 114 -18.63 2.23 7.02
N PRO A 115 -17.28 2.24 7.00
CA PRO A 115 -16.52 1.14 6.43
C PRO A 115 -16.86 -0.19 7.11
N ASP A 116 -17.24 -1.22 6.35
CA ASP A 116 -17.43 -2.56 6.88
C ASP A 116 -16.06 -3.18 7.23
N PRO A 117 -15.77 -3.49 8.51
CA PRO A 117 -14.51 -4.10 8.91
C PRO A 117 -14.35 -5.53 8.36
N ASN A 118 -15.46 -6.21 8.04
CA ASN A 118 -15.48 -7.58 7.52
C ASN A 118 -15.63 -7.65 6.00
N LEU A 119 -15.51 -6.50 5.31
CA LEU A 119 -15.59 -6.45 3.86
C LEU A 119 -14.61 -7.45 3.23
N LYS A 120 -15.15 -8.42 2.48
CA LYS A 120 -14.39 -9.56 1.94
C LYS A 120 -13.11 -9.15 1.19
N SER A 121 -13.15 -8.03 0.47
CA SER A 121 -12.01 -7.51 -0.29
C SER A 121 -10.80 -7.17 0.57
N ARG A 122 -10.99 -6.78 1.84
CA ARG A 122 -9.88 -6.53 2.79
C ARG A 122 -9.06 -7.80 3.00
N MET A 123 -9.74 -8.91 3.28
CA MET A 123 -9.11 -10.20 3.48
C MET A 123 -8.52 -10.73 2.17
N ASP A 124 -9.24 -10.62 1.05
CA ASP A 124 -8.77 -11.07 -0.26
C ASP A 124 -7.45 -10.38 -0.65
N GLN A 125 -7.32 -9.07 -0.41
CA GLN A 125 -6.11 -8.31 -0.70
C GLN A 125 -4.90 -8.79 0.12
N PHE A 126 -5.10 -9.01 1.42
CA PHE A 126 -4.05 -9.55 2.28
C PHE A 126 -3.64 -10.96 1.85
N LEU A 127 -4.61 -11.85 1.58
CA LEU A 127 -4.34 -13.22 1.15
C LEU A 127 -3.62 -13.27 -0.20
N SER A 128 -3.94 -12.36 -1.12
CA SER A 128 -3.21 -12.22 -2.38
C SER A 128 -1.74 -11.88 -2.15
N GLY A 129 -1.46 -10.94 -1.25
CA GLY A 129 -0.09 -10.60 -0.85
C GLY A 129 0.66 -11.76 -0.20
N ARG A 130 -0.03 -12.52 0.67
CA ARG A 130 0.51 -13.75 1.28
C ARG A 130 0.81 -14.85 0.27
N SER A 131 -0.01 -15.00 -0.77
CA SER A 131 0.27 -15.94 -1.87
C SER A 131 1.57 -15.56 -2.58
N ILE A 132 1.73 -14.28 -2.93
CA ILE A 132 2.93 -13.79 -3.61
C ILE A 132 4.17 -13.97 -2.73
N GLN A 133 4.08 -13.67 -1.43
CA GLN A 133 5.17 -13.91 -0.48
C GLN A 133 5.63 -15.38 -0.52
N LYS A 134 4.70 -16.34 -0.48
CA LYS A 134 5.04 -17.77 -0.55
C LYS A 134 5.68 -18.15 -1.89
N GLU A 135 5.17 -17.61 -2.98
CA GLU A 135 5.75 -17.80 -4.32
C GLU A 135 7.16 -17.20 -4.47
N MET A 136 7.58 -16.34 -3.53
CA MET A 136 8.90 -15.71 -3.49
C MET A 136 9.76 -16.27 -2.36
N ASP A 137 9.43 -17.46 -1.84
CA ASP A 137 10.19 -18.16 -0.80
C ASP A 137 10.50 -17.27 0.42
N ASP A 138 9.51 -16.47 0.84
CA ASP A 138 9.62 -15.55 1.97
C ASP A 138 10.77 -14.51 1.84
N ALA A 139 11.20 -14.22 0.62
CA ALA A 139 12.17 -13.14 0.35
C ALA A 139 11.64 -11.75 0.74
N ILE A 140 10.32 -11.62 0.90
CA ILE A 140 9.66 -10.39 1.35
C ILE A 140 8.46 -10.72 2.23
N PHE A 141 8.24 -9.92 3.26
CA PHE A 141 7.12 -10.10 4.18
C PHE A 141 5.92 -9.24 3.75
N SER A 142 4.75 -9.85 3.61
CA SER A 142 3.48 -9.19 3.34
C SER A 142 2.75 -8.92 4.66
N ILE A 143 2.53 -7.65 5.01
CA ILE A 143 1.81 -7.25 6.23
C ILE A 143 0.54 -6.50 5.84
N PRO A 144 -0.63 -6.82 6.41
CA PRO A 144 -1.83 -6.04 6.18
C PRO A 144 -1.67 -4.67 6.85
N SER A 145 -2.06 -3.62 6.15
CA SER A 145 -1.98 -2.26 6.67
C SER A 145 -3.25 -1.49 6.44
N THR A 146 -3.65 -0.74 7.46
CA THR A 146 -4.58 0.36 7.31
C THR A 146 -3.77 1.64 7.12
N GLY A 147 -4.22 2.51 6.20
CA GLY A 147 -3.62 3.84 6.12
C GLY A 147 -3.94 4.61 7.39
N ALA A 148 -2.99 5.40 7.90
CA ALA A 148 -3.24 6.23 9.07
C ALA A 148 -4.35 7.24 8.79
N LEU A 149 -5.37 7.24 9.66
CA LEU A 149 -6.34 8.30 9.84
C LEU A 149 -5.77 9.27 10.87
N MET A 150 -4.89 10.18 10.45
CA MET A 150 -4.61 11.34 11.27
C MET A 150 -4.61 12.56 10.37
N GLU A 151 -5.75 13.23 10.36
CA GLU A 151 -5.87 14.68 10.17
C GLU A 151 -6.69 15.26 11.30
#